data_AF-A0A265UVQ8-F1
#
_entry.id   AF-A0A265UVQ8-F1
#
_cell.length_a   1.000
_cell.length_b   1.000
_cell.length_c   1.000
_cell.angle_alpha   90.00
_cell.angle_beta   90.00
_cell.angle_gamma   90.00
#
_symmetry.space_group_name_H-M   'P 1'
#
loop_
_entity.id
_entity.type
_entity.pdbx_description
1 polymer ?
#
loop_
_entity_poly.entity_id
_entity_poly.type
_entity_poly.pdbx_seq_one_letter_code
_entity_poly.pdbx_strand_id
1 'polypeptide(L)'
;MKRYSTIFLSSIFFIIIGCTSYKPFSNVKEKKKASKNIRNTFKLTNDEFKLIKSEDSILYEISESMTKKVKFQTTNRRIDSFINGNYSKRELIFILNVDQLKGNGEFDFDYTNQFDGRRLNFKTIEEYKKFMNKLDSSFTKKVKVKVDSLKNK
;
A
#
# COMPACT_ATOMS: atom_id res chain seq x y z
N MET A 1 14.22 -22.91 27.05
CA MET A 1 13.76 -21.51 26.85
C MET A 1 14.10 -21.00 25.44
N LYS A 2 13.45 -21.50 24.37
CA LYS A 2 13.70 -20.99 22.99
C LYS A 2 12.42 -20.67 22.19
N ARG A 3 11.24 -21.04 22.69
CA ARG A 3 9.95 -20.83 21.99
C ARG A 3 9.32 -19.44 22.21
N TYR A 4 9.65 -18.76 23.32
CA TYR A 4 9.13 -17.41 23.60
C TYR A 4 9.83 -16.32 22.79
N SER A 5 11.07 -16.55 22.36
CA SER A 5 11.86 -15.54 21.64
C SER A 5 11.33 -15.27 20.23
N THR A 6 10.83 -16.29 19.53
CA THR A 6 10.25 -16.13 18.18
C THR A 6 8.89 -15.46 18.21
N ILE A 7 8.06 -15.75 19.22
CA ILE A 7 6.75 -15.10 19.39
C ILE A 7 6.94 -13.61 19.69
N PHE A 8 7.89 -13.26 20.57
CA PHE A 8 8.23 -11.88 20.93
C PHE A 8 8.80 -11.07 19.73
N LEU A 9 9.61 -11.70 18.88
CA LEU A 9 10.09 -11.09 17.64
C LEU A 9 8.97 -10.87 16.61
N SER A 10 8.01 -11.80 16.52
CA SER A 10 6.86 -11.64 15.61
C SER A 10 5.90 -10.53 16.06
N SER A 11 5.68 -10.36 17.38
CA SER A 11 4.83 -9.30 17.92
C SER A 11 5.48 -7.91 17.85
N ILE A 12 6.81 -7.81 17.97
CA ILE A 12 7.54 -6.56 17.73
C ILE A 12 7.44 -6.12 16.26
N PHE A 13 7.43 -7.06 15.30
CA PHE A 13 7.25 -6.74 13.88
C PHE A 13 5.90 -6.05 13.61
N PHE A 14 4.83 -6.45 14.30
CA PHE A 14 3.51 -5.80 14.17
C PHE A 14 3.42 -4.42 14.83
N ILE A 15 4.19 -4.17 15.90
CA ILE A 15 4.17 -2.89 16.64
C ILE A 15 4.93 -1.79 15.87
N ILE A 16 6.04 -2.13 15.19
CA ILE A 16 6.82 -1.14 14.41
C ILE A 16 6.08 -0.69 13.13
N ILE A 17 5.17 -1.52 12.60
CA ILE A 17 4.30 -1.16 11.47
C ILE A 17 3.13 -0.26 11.93
N GLY A 18 2.93 -0.06 13.24
CA GLY A 18 1.82 0.71 13.81
C GLY A 18 1.85 2.22 13.56
N CYS A 19 3.01 2.79 13.21
CA CYS A 19 3.16 4.20 12.81
C CYS A 19 3.23 4.33 11.29
N THR A 20 2.11 4.10 10.60
CA THR A 20 2.03 4.29 9.15
C THR A 20 1.99 5.79 8.83
N SER A 21 3.16 6.39 8.64
CA SER A 21 3.31 7.69 7.98
C SER A 21 3.02 7.50 6.49
N TYR A 22 1.83 7.86 6.05
CA TYR A 22 1.55 8.02 4.62
C TYR A 22 2.04 9.41 4.20
N LYS A 23 2.52 9.53 2.96
CA LYS A 23 2.93 10.83 2.45
C LYS A 23 1.67 11.61 2.06
N PRO A 24 1.43 12.82 2.58
CA PRO A 24 0.24 13.59 2.23
C PRO A 24 0.37 14.18 0.82
N PHE A 25 -0.77 14.55 0.22
CA PHE A 25 -0.78 15.41 -0.96
C PHE A 25 -0.13 16.76 -0.61
N SER A 26 0.61 17.33 -1.55
CA SER A 26 1.33 18.59 -1.32
C SER A 26 0.36 19.77 -1.18
N ASN A 27 -0.83 19.68 -1.78
CA ASN A 27 -1.89 20.68 -1.65
C ASN A 27 -3.27 20.14 -2.04
N VAL A 28 -4.31 20.94 -1.74
CA VAL A 28 -5.71 20.60 -2.02
C VAL A 28 -6.02 20.46 -3.51
N LYS A 29 -5.34 21.23 -4.39
CA LYS A 29 -5.56 21.15 -5.84
C LYS A 29 -5.07 19.80 -6.38
N GLU A 30 -3.90 19.36 -5.94
CA GLU A 30 -3.32 18.06 -6.25
C GLU A 30 -4.27 16.93 -5.81
N LYS A 31 -4.73 16.98 -4.55
CA LYS A 31 -5.70 16.02 -4.01
C LYS A 31 -6.98 15.96 -4.85
N LYS A 32 -7.58 17.11 -5.20
CA LYS A 32 -8.80 17.16 -6.03
C LYS A 32 -8.57 16.55 -7.41
N LYS A 33 -7.42 16.84 -8.04
CA LYS A 33 -7.06 16.28 -9.35
C LYS A 33 -6.88 14.76 -9.27
N ALA A 34 -6.11 14.27 -8.29
CA ALA A 34 -5.91 12.85 -8.05
C ALA A 34 -7.24 12.13 -7.82
N SER A 35 -8.09 12.70 -6.95
CA SER A 35 -9.42 12.19 -6.64
C SER A 35 -10.31 12.02 -7.89
N LYS A 36 -10.37 13.05 -8.74
CA LYS A 36 -11.11 13.00 -10.00
C LYS A 36 -10.54 11.96 -10.97
N ASN A 37 -9.21 11.90 -11.08
CA ASN A 37 -8.53 10.94 -11.95
C ASN A 37 -8.81 9.51 -11.52
N ILE A 38 -8.65 9.18 -10.23
CA ILE A 38 -8.92 7.83 -9.68
C ILE A 38 -10.34 7.40 -10.01
N ARG A 39 -11.33 8.25 -9.73
CA ARG A 39 -12.73 7.94 -10.01
C ARG A 39 -12.97 7.60 -11.48
N ASN A 40 -12.44 8.45 -12.37
CA ASN A 40 -12.67 8.32 -13.80
C ASN A 40 -11.91 7.12 -14.40
N THR A 41 -10.69 6.89 -13.95
CA THR A 41 -9.81 5.82 -14.46
C THR A 41 -10.31 4.43 -14.06
N PHE A 42 -10.74 4.25 -12.82
CA PHE A 42 -11.25 2.97 -12.33
C PHE A 42 -12.78 2.82 -12.45
N LYS A 43 -13.47 3.83 -12.99
CA LYS A 43 -14.93 3.84 -13.21
C LYS A 43 -15.74 3.49 -11.96
N LEU A 44 -15.30 3.98 -10.81
CA LEU A 44 -15.91 3.68 -9.51
C LEU A 44 -17.32 4.28 -9.39
N THR A 45 -18.23 3.52 -8.80
CA THR A 45 -19.54 4.01 -8.35
C THR A 45 -19.38 5.07 -7.25
N ASN A 46 -20.48 5.76 -6.92
CA ASN A 46 -20.46 6.77 -5.86
C ASN A 46 -20.06 6.18 -4.51
N ASP A 47 -20.53 4.98 -4.19
CA ASP A 47 -20.33 4.34 -2.89
C ASP A 47 -18.90 3.80 -2.76
N GLU A 48 -18.41 3.11 -3.79
CA GLU A 48 -17.01 2.65 -3.87
C GLU A 48 -16.04 3.83 -3.79
N PHE A 49 -16.34 4.91 -4.52
CA PHE A 49 -15.52 6.11 -4.47
C PHE A 49 -15.57 6.80 -3.11
N LYS A 50 -16.72 6.80 -2.42
CA LYS A 50 -16.84 7.33 -1.06
C LYS A 50 -16.00 6.52 -0.08
N LEU A 51 -15.98 5.19 -0.21
CA LEU A 51 -15.14 4.30 0.59
C LEU A 51 -13.65 4.65 0.41
N ILE A 52 -13.18 4.76 -0.83
CA ILE A 52 -11.78 5.10 -1.13
C ILE A 52 -11.43 6.53 -0.68
N LYS A 53 -12.32 7.48 -0.95
CA LYS A 53 -12.11 8.92 -0.67
C LYS A 53 -12.21 9.25 0.81
N SER A 54 -12.83 8.41 1.63
CA SER A 54 -12.95 8.65 3.07
C SER A 54 -11.60 8.90 3.74
N GLU A 55 -10.51 8.45 3.09
CA GLU A 55 -9.20 8.32 3.71
C GLU A 55 -8.09 8.75 2.77
N ASP A 56 -7.43 9.85 3.15
CA ASP A 56 -6.43 10.52 2.31
C ASP A 56 -5.23 9.63 1.97
N SER A 57 -4.88 8.72 2.88
CA SER A 57 -3.78 7.77 2.72
C SER A 57 -4.02 6.79 1.57
N ILE A 58 -5.24 6.24 1.46
CA ILE A 58 -5.64 5.34 0.38
C ILE A 58 -5.60 6.10 -0.95
N LEU A 59 -6.24 7.27 -0.97
CA LEU A 59 -6.34 8.10 -2.15
C LEU A 59 -4.96 8.50 -2.68
N TYR A 60 -4.04 8.81 -1.78
CA TYR A 60 -2.66 9.14 -2.12
C TYR A 60 -1.92 7.94 -2.72
N GLU A 61 -1.95 6.78 -2.05
CA GLU A 61 -1.20 5.61 -2.52
C GLU A 61 -1.72 5.06 -3.85
N ILE A 62 -3.03 5.10 -4.10
CA ILE A 62 -3.59 4.77 -5.41
C ILE A 62 -3.07 5.75 -6.47
N SER A 63 -3.06 7.05 -6.17
CA SER A 63 -2.55 8.08 -7.08
C SER A 63 -1.07 7.86 -7.40
N GLU A 64 -0.25 7.50 -6.41
CA GLU A 64 1.16 7.16 -6.61
C GLU A 64 1.36 5.88 -7.43
N SER A 65 0.54 4.86 -7.23
CA SER A 65 0.59 3.64 -8.05
C SER A 65 0.27 3.94 -9.52
N MET A 66 -0.64 4.89 -9.80
CA MET A 66 -0.93 5.35 -11.15
C MET A 66 0.26 6.11 -11.79
N THR A 67 1.04 6.88 -11.03
CA THR A 67 2.17 7.66 -11.55
C THR A 67 3.42 6.82 -11.76
N LYS A 68 3.69 5.83 -10.89
CA LYS A 68 4.89 4.98 -10.92
C LYS A 68 4.82 3.81 -11.91
N LYS A 69 3.91 3.86 -12.90
CA LYS A 69 3.75 2.85 -13.95
C LYS A 69 3.45 1.44 -13.44
N VAL A 70 2.82 1.31 -12.27
CA VAL A 70 2.21 0.03 -11.88
C VAL A 70 1.13 -0.31 -12.91
N LYS A 71 1.05 -1.57 -13.34
CA LYS A 71 0.05 -2.00 -14.33
C LYS A 71 -1.35 -1.64 -13.83
N PHE A 72 -2.15 -1.02 -14.69
CA PHE A 72 -3.52 -0.63 -14.36
C PHE A 72 -4.33 -1.81 -13.82
N GLN A 73 -4.22 -3.00 -14.44
CA GLN A 73 -4.96 -4.19 -13.99
C GLN A 73 -4.58 -4.59 -12.56
N THR A 74 -3.30 -4.49 -12.18
CA THR A 74 -2.85 -4.80 -10.83
C THR A 74 -3.49 -3.85 -9.83
N THR A 75 -3.38 -2.54 -10.05
CA THR A 75 -3.98 -1.53 -9.18
C THR A 75 -5.51 -1.66 -9.11
N ASN A 76 -6.18 -1.92 -10.23
CA ASN A 76 -7.63 -2.15 -10.28
C ASN A 76 -8.02 -3.33 -9.39
N ARG A 77 -7.34 -4.47 -9.53
CA ARG A 77 -7.60 -5.66 -8.73
C ARG A 77 -7.39 -5.44 -7.23
N ARG A 78 -6.41 -4.61 -6.82
CA ARG A 78 -6.22 -4.23 -5.41
C ARG A 78 -7.40 -3.42 -4.88
N ILE A 79 -7.87 -2.47 -5.69
CA ILE A 79 -9.01 -1.63 -5.37
C ILE A 79 -10.26 -2.49 -5.24
N ASP A 80 -10.51 -3.40 -6.19
CA ASP A 80 -11.64 -4.33 -6.15
C ASP A 80 -11.60 -5.21 -4.89
N SER A 81 -10.42 -5.75 -4.55
CA SER A 81 -10.24 -6.56 -3.34
C SER A 81 -10.53 -5.75 -2.06
N PHE A 82 -10.15 -4.48 -2.03
CA PHE A 82 -10.46 -3.60 -0.90
C PHE A 82 -11.96 -3.27 -0.80
N ILE A 83 -12.61 -2.96 -1.92
CA ILE A 83 -14.05 -2.69 -1.99
C ILE A 83 -14.85 -3.91 -1.51
N ASN A 84 -14.43 -5.12 -1.91
CA ASN A 84 -15.07 -6.37 -1.51
C ASN A 84 -14.73 -6.81 -0.07
N GLY A 85 -13.94 -6.03 0.67
CA GLY A 85 -13.57 -6.33 2.06
C GLY A 85 -12.49 -7.39 2.22
N ASN A 86 -11.86 -7.85 1.13
CA ASN A 86 -10.76 -8.81 1.18
C ASN A 86 -9.46 -8.19 1.70
N TYR A 87 -9.31 -6.86 1.58
CA TYR A 87 -8.23 -6.12 2.19
C TYR A 87 -8.74 -5.18 3.27
N SER A 88 -8.05 -5.21 4.41
CA SER A 88 -8.02 -4.06 5.29
C SER A 88 -7.29 -2.90 4.61
N LYS A 89 -7.53 -1.71 5.14
CA LYS A 89 -6.81 -0.49 4.78
C LYS A 89 -5.29 -0.63 4.74
N ARG A 90 -4.75 -1.27 5.79
CA ARG A 90 -3.31 -1.44 5.97
C ARG A 90 -2.75 -2.37 4.91
N GLU A 91 -3.47 -3.45 4.62
CA GLU A 91 -3.12 -4.39 3.56
C GLU A 91 -3.15 -3.72 2.18
N LEU A 92 -4.18 -2.90 1.90
CA LEU A 92 -4.23 -2.14 0.64
C LEU A 92 -3.05 -1.17 0.49
N ILE A 93 -2.74 -0.38 1.52
CA ILE A 93 -1.60 0.56 1.48
C ILE A 93 -0.29 -0.21 1.32
N PHE A 94 -0.14 -1.32 2.04
CA PHE A 94 1.07 -2.13 1.98
C PHE A 94 1.25 -2.77 0.60
N ILE A 95 0.22 -3.40 0.05
CA ILE A 95 0.30 -4.07 -1.25
C ILE A 95 0.56 -3.09 -2.39
N LEU A 96 -0.07 -1.90 -2.37
CA LEU A 96 0.20 -0.84 -3.35
C LEU A 96 1.66 -0.37 -3.27
N ASN A 97 2.20 -0.23 -2.06
CA ASN A 97 3.60 0.12 -1.86
C ASN A 97 4.56 -0.97 -2.38
N VAL A 98 4.24 -2.25 -2.16
CA VAL A 98 5.04 -3.35 -2.71
C VAL A 98 5.00 -3.36 -4.23
N ASP A 99 3.81 -3.19 -4.82
CA ASP A 99 3.61 -3.16 -6.27
C ASP A 99 4.41 -2.00 -6.91
N GLN A 100 4.53 -0.84 -6.23
CA GLN A 100 5.38 0.27 -6.66
C GLN A 100 6.89 -0.04 -6.63
N LEU A 101 7.34 -0.92 -5.73
CA LEU A 101 8.77 -1.28 -5.59
C LEU A 101 9.20 -2.35 -6.59
N LYS A 102 8.27 -3.24 -6.98
CA LYS A 102 8.51 -4.28 -7.97
C LYS A 102 8.06 -3.80 -9.34
N GLY A 103 9.02 -3.41 -10.17
CA GLY A 103 8.76 -3.00 -11.55
C GLY A 103 8.00 -4.02 -12.41
N ASN A 104 7.83 -5.30 -11.99
CA ASN A 104 7.13 -6.35 -12.76
C ASN A 104 6.55 -7.54 -11.95
N GLY A 105 6.64 -7.58 -10.61
CA GLY A 105 6.22 -8.78 -9.85
C GLY A 105 4.91 -8.55 -9.10
N GLU A 106 3.90 -9.37 -9.40
CA GLU A 106 2.59 -9.34 -8.74
C GLU A 106 2.71 -9.98 -7.35
N PHE A 107 2.33 -9.24 -6.31
CA PHE A 107 2.32 -9.75 -4.94
C PHE A 107 0.89 -9.85 -4.43
N ASP A 108 0.40 -10.98 -3.93
CA ASP A 108 -1.03 -11.09 -3.58
C ASP A 108 -1.26 -11.48 -2.13
N PHE A 109 -2.12 -10.73 -1.45
CA PHE A 109 -2.65 -11.07 -0.12
C PHE A 109 -4.08 -11.59 -0.16
N ASP A 110 -4.66 -11.74 -1.35
CA ASP A 110 -6.05 -12.16 -1.46
C ASP A 110 -6.21 -13.61 -0.97
N TYR A 111 -6.65 -13.75 0.28
CA TYR A 111 -6.82 -15.03 0.97
C TYR A 111 -7.88 -15.93 0.32
N THR A 112 -8.70 -15.37 -0.58
CA THR A 112 -9.72 -16.12 -1.34
C THR A 112 -9.14 -16.84 -2.56
N ASN A 113 -7.98 -16.39 -3.07
CA ASN A 113 -7.32 -16.94 -4.26
C ASN A 113 -6.13 -17.85 -3.87
N GLN A 114 -6.36 -18.86 -3.03
CA GLN A 114 -5.31 -19.81 -2.58
C GLN A 114 -4.66 -20.63 -3.72
N PHE A 115 -5.18 -20.57 -4.96
CA PHE A 115 -4.83 -21.51 -6.02
C PHE A 115 -4.03 -20.95 -7.20
N ASP A 116 -3.75 -19.65 -7.27
CA ASP A 116 -3.27 -19.08 -8.53
C ASP A 116 -1.83 -18.55 -8.43
N GLY A 117 -0.86 -19.46 -8.25
CA GLY A 117 0.57 -19.38 -8.66
C GLY A 117 1.43 -18.13 -8.37
N ARG A 118 0.87 -17.05 -7.83
CA ARG A 118 1.45 -15.71 -7.70
C ARG A 118 2.14 -15.53 -6.36
N ARG A 119 2.97 -16.53 -6.02
CA ARG A 119 3.89 -16.47 -4.89
C ARG A 119 5.11 -15.66 -5.29
N LEU A 120 5.68 -14.92 -4.35
CA LEU A 120 6.99 -14.31 -4.52
C LEU A 120 8.03 -15.40 -4.73
N ASN A 121 8.34 -15.71 -5.98
CA ASN A 121 9.44 -16.61 -6.31
C ASN A 121 10.73 -15.80 -6.33
N PHE A 122 11.45 -15.81 -5.21
CA PHE A 122 12.83 -15.35 -5.16
C PHE A 122 13.71 -16.51 -5.63
N LYS A 123 14.47 -16.31 -6.71
CA LYS A 123 15.36 -17.35 -7.21
C LYS A 123 16.62 -17.47 -6.36
N THR A 124 16.98 -16.40 -5.64
CA THR A 124 18.18 -16.36 -4.79
C THR A 124 17.96 -15.59 -3.48
N ILE A 125 18.82 -15.88 -2.50
CA ILE A 125 18.85 -15.16 -1.21
C ILE A 125 19.25 -13.70 -1.41
N GLU A 126 20.13 -13.38 -2.38
CA GLU A 126 20.42 -11.98 -2.76
C GLU A 126 19.19 -11.22 -3.25
N GLU A 127 18.32 -11.84 -4.06
CA GLU A 127 17.08 -11.20 -4.52
C GLU A 127 16.13 -10.89 -3.36
N TYR A 128 15.99 -11.83 -2.43
CA TYR A 128 15.24 -11.63 -1.21
C TYR A 128 15.82 -10.50 -0.36
N LYS A 129 17.13 -10.51 -0.08
CA LYS A 129 17.81 -9.45 0.68
C LYS A 129 17.66 -8.08 0.02
N LYS A 130 17.80 -7.99 -1.30
CA LYS A 130 17.61 -6.73 -2.06
C LYS A 130 16.16 -6.24 -1.96
N PHE A 131 15.19 -7.15 -2.01
CA PHE A 131 13.78 -6.80 -1.83
C PHE A 131 13.49 -6.30 -0.41
N MET A 132 13.99 -6.99 0.61
CA MET A 132 13.83 -6.59 2.02
C MET A 132 14.50 -5.24 2.30
N ASN A 133 15.72 -5.00 1.79
CA ASN A 133 16.40 -3.72 1.95
C ASN A 133 15.67 -2.57 1.23
N LYS A 134 15.05 -2.84 0.08
CA LYS A 134 14.21 -1.85 -0.64
C LYS A 134 12.92 -1.56 0.11
N LEU A 135 12.29 -2.57 0.70
CA LEU A 135 11.12 -2.37 1.55
C LEU A 135 11.49 -1.51 2.75
N ASP A 136 12.48 -1.95 3.53
CA ASP A 136 12.88 -1.29 4.75
C ASP A 136 13.22 0.18 4.49
N SER A 137 14.07 0.47 3.50
CA SER A 137 14.43 1.84 3.13
C SER A 137 13.27 2.70 2.61
N SER A 138 12.26 2.10 1.97
CA SER A 138 11.03 2.80 1.56
C SER A 138 10.18 3.20 2.77
N PHE A 139 10.08 2.31 3.76
CA PHE A 139 9.40 2.60 5.01
C PHE A 139 10.16 3.63 5.86
N THR A 140 11.48 3.51 6.02
CA THR A 140 12.27 4.47 6.82
C THR A 140 12.29 5.87 6.20
N LYS A 141 12.30 6.01 4.87
CA LYS A 141 12.24 7.33 4.21
C LYS A 141 10.89 8.02 4.40
N LYS A 142 9.80 7.28 4.56
CA LYS A 142 8.45 7.84 4.82
C LYS A 142 8.24 8.26 6.28
N VAL A 143 9.07 7.79 7.21
CA VAL A 143 9.01 8.10 8.67
C VAL A 143 9.76 9.38 9.07
N LYS A 144 10.41 10.10 8.13
CA LYS A 144 10.85 11.50 8.39
C LYS A 144 9.64 12.44 8.41
N VAL A 145 8.93 12.43 9.54
CA VAL A 145 7.72 13.22 9.80
C VAL A 145 8.09 14.71 9.91
N LYS A 146 7.50 15.53 9.03
CA LYS A 146 7.12 16.91 9.36
C LYS A 146 5.73 16.79 9.97
N VAL A 147 5.60 17.16 11.24
CA VAL A 147 4.32 17.21 11.94
C VAL A 147 3.56 18.40 11.35
N ASP A 148 2.51 18.15 10.57
CA ASP A 148 1.69 19.22 10.00
C ASP A 148 0.74 19.80 11.05
N SER A 149 1.08 21.00 11.52
CA SER A 149 0.11 21.94 12.06
C SER A 149 -0.56 22.68 10.89
N LEU A 150 -1.56 22.07 10.27
CA LEU A 150 -2.58 22.85 9.54
C LEU A 150 -3.86 22.85 10.38
N LYS A 151 -3.77 23.55 11.51
CA LYS A 151 -4.94 24.08 12.21
C LYS A 151 -5.40 25.30 11.42
N ASN A 152 -6.63 25.21 10.93
CA ASN A 152 -7.40 26.29 10.31
C ASN A 152 -7.18 27.64 10.99
N LYS A 153 -6.91 28.67 10.18
CA LYS A 153 -7.50 30.01 10.30
C LYS A 153 -7.72 30.56 8.89
#